data_AF-A0A0C9TK89-F1
#
_entry.id   AF-A0A0C9TK89-F1
#
_cell.length_a   1.000
_cell.length_b   1.000
_cell.length_c   1.000
_cell.angle_alpha   90.00
_cell.angle_beta   90.00
_cell.angle_gamma   90.00
#
_symmetry.space_group_name_H-M   'P 1'
#
loop_
_entity.id
_entity.type
_entity.pdbx_description
1 polymer ?
#
loop_
_entity_poly.entity_id
_entity_poly.type
_entity_poly.pdbx_seq_one_letter_code
_entity_poly.pdbx_strand_id
1 'polypeptide(L)'
;MACGTGEVTVAVYEWWKSGRSRTHSRTRRFANLQVQGNDVSSVQSQDLDVTSDPVLDQVPKDLLIAAADPYTEAAYVERTTLPCAPLSFREISEGALPLKVSSASSIDGGRATDPPAGADPSAMCNIDMVVCSFALHLIESSSELFALLWELSTKARWLIVLAPHKKPEIKDGWGWVKWDCQSWSECRMSDRSEDIQDRVHCRVYRSVNMVST
;
A
#
# COMPACT_ATOMS: atom_id res chain seq x y z
N MET A 1 3.30 2.05 -9.12
CA MET A 1 3.28 2.35 -10.56
C MET A 1 1.95 3.00 -10.89
N ALA A 2 1.96 4.25 -11.33
CA ALA A 2 0.74 4.98 -11.64
C ALA A 2 0.64 5.25 -13.14
N CYS A 3 -0.58 5.39 -13.61
CA CYS A 3 -0.96 6.08 -14.83
C CYS A 3 -2.14 6.97 -14.41
N GLY A 4 -1.84 8.16 -13.91
CA GLY A 4 -2.78 9.05 -13.22
C GLY A 4 -2.06 10.16 -12.46
N THR A 5 -2.80 10.97 -11.70
CA THR A 5 -2.23 12.14 -11.01
C THR A 5 -1.72 11.83 -9.60
N GLY A 6 -1.73 10.57 -9.17
CA GLY A 6 -1.28 10.18 -7.81
C GLY A 6 -2.42 10.03 -6.80
N GLU A 7 -3.63 9.78 -7.27
CA GLU A 7 -4.85 9.56 -6.47
C GLU A 7 -4.67 8.44 -5.44
N VAL A 8 -4.02 7.34 -5.84
CA VAL A 8 -3.70 6.22 -4.96
C VAL A 8 -2.78 6.66 -3.82
N THR A 9 -1.73 7.42 -4.13
CA THR A 9 -0.79 7.92 -3.12
C THR A 9 -1.52 8.75 -2.08
N VAL A 10 -2.39 9.66 -2.51
CA VAL A 10 -3.21 10.49 -1.61
C VAL A 10 -4.17 9.62 -0.80
N ALA A 11 -4.85 8.65 -1.40
CA ALA A 11 -5.79 7.78 -0.69
C ALA A 11 -5.10 6.92 0.38
N VAL A 12 -3.94 6.33 0.06
CA VAL A 12 -3.14 5.54 1.01
C VAL A 12 -2.63 6.44 2.14
N TYR A 13 -2.21 7.66 1.82
CA TYR A 13 -1.79 8.65 2.82
C TYR A 13 -2.93 9.01 3.79
N GLU A 14 -4.11 9.33 3.28
CA GLU A 14 -5.28 9.69 4.09
C GLU A 14 -5.74 8.52 4.97
N TRP A 15 -5.71 7.29 4.44
CA TRP A 15 -5.97 6.09 5.21
C TRP A 15 -4.98 5.92 6.35
N TRP A 16 -3.67 6.04 6.07
CA TRP A 16 -2.61 5.94 7.07
C TRP A 16 -2.74 7.01 8.16
N LYS A 17 -2.98 8.27 7.77
CA LYS A 17 -3.20 9.42 8.68
C LYS A 17 -4.43 9.22 9.57
N SER A 18 -5.52 8.71 8.99
CA SER A 18 -6.76 8.39 9.72
C SER A 18 -6.56 7.25 10.73
N GLY A 19 -5.79 6.22 10.36
CA GLY A 19 -5.42 5.11 11.25
C GLY A 19 -4.68 5.59 12.50
N ARG A 20 -3.68 6.47 12.34
CA ARG A 20 -2.92 7.05 13.46
C ARG A 20 -3.78 7.89 14.41
N SER A 21 -4.72 8.67 13.86
CA SER A 21 -5.62 9.51 14.67
C SER A 21 -6.55 8.67 15.55
N ARG A 22 -7.00 7.52 15.05
CA ARG A 22 -7.81 6.55 15.82
C ARG A 22 -7.01 5.93 16.96
N THR A 23 -5.75 5.56 16.72
CA THR A 23 -4.86 5.03 17.78
C THR A 23 -4.61 6.06 18.88
N HIS A 24 -4.33 7.32 18.52
CA HIS A 24 -4.04 8.38 19.51
C HIS A 24 -5.25 8.80 20.37
N SER A 25 -6.45 8.84 19.78
CA SER A 25 -7.69 9.15 20.50
C SER A 25 -8.07 8.06 21.51
N ARG A 26 -7.73 6.80 21.24
CA ARG A 26 -7.94 5.66 22.15
C ARG A 26 -6.96 5.72 23.33
N THR A 27 -5.67 5.99 23.09
CA THR A 27 -4.68 6.20 24.18
C THR A 27 -5.05 7.34 25.12
N ARG A 28 -5.58 8.46 24.61
CA ARG A 28 -6.03 9.59 25.47
C ARG A 28 -7.26 9.26 26.33
N ARG A 29 -8.18 8.39 25.86
CA ARG A 29 -9.31 7.93 26.69
C ARG A 29 -8.85 7.09 27.89
N PHE A 30 -7.82 6.27 27.72
CA PHE A 30 -7.24 5.50 28.83
C PHE A 30 -6.44 6.38 29.81
N ALA A 31 -5.71 7.39 29.32
CA ALA A 31 -4.98 8.32 30.19
C ALA A 31 -5.89 9.25 31.01
N ASN A 32 -7.04 9.66 30.46
CA ASN A 32 -7.98 10.55 31.15
C ASN A 32 -8.89 9.85 32.18
N LEU A 33 -8.88 8.52 32.27
CA LEU A 33 -9.61 7.75 33.28
C LEU A 33 -8.84 7.58 34.60
N GLN A 34 -7.63 8.13 34.72
CA GLN A 34 -6.80 7.95 35.91
C GLN A 34 -6.65 9.19 36.81
N VAL A 35 -7.40 10.28 36.57
CA VAL A 35 -7.40 11.44 37.47
C VAL A 35 -8.81 12.01 37.65
N GLN A 36 -9.56 11.43 38.59
CA GLN A 36 -10.40 12.19 39.53
C GLN A 36 -10.93 11.23 40.60
N GLY A 37 -10.42 11.39 41.81
CA GLY A 37 -10.90 10.67 42.99
C GLY A 37 -12.26 11.21 43.47
N ASN A 38 -12.96 10.32 44.19
CA ASN A 38 -14.16 10.51 44.99
C ASN A 38 -15.45 10.86 44.24
N ASP A 39 -16.27 9.84 43.93
CA ASP A 39 -17.51 9.63 44.69
C ASP A 39 -18.10 8.23 44.45
N VAL A 40 -18.71 7.67 45.50
CA VAL A 40 -19.27 6.31 45.54
C VAL A 40 -20.72 6.34 45.08
N SER A 41 -21.02 5.74 43.92
CA SER A 41 -22.38 5.28 43.59
C SER A 41 -22.35 4.19 42.52
N SER A 42 -22.99 3.07 42.84
CA SER A 42 -22.97 1.82 42.09
C SER A 42 -23.60 1.94 40.70
N VAL A 43 -22.81 1.69 39.66
CA VAL A 43 -23.30 1.23 38.37
C VAL A 43 -22.58 -0.08 38.09
N GLN A 44 -23.36 -1.13 37.87
CA GLN A 44 -22.86 -2.46 37.51
C GLN A 44 -22.12 -2.37 36.17
N SER A 45 -20.81 -2.22 36.25
CA SER A 45 -19.91 -2.38 35.10
C SER A 45 -19.88 -3.86 34.74
N GLN A 46 -20.58 -4.23 33.67
CA GLN A 46 -20.29 -5.47 32.98
C GLN A 46 -18.86 -5.35 32.45
N ASP A 47 -17.97 -6.18 32.98
CA ASP A 47 -16.64 -6.43 32.44
C ASP A 47 -16.79 -6.96 31.01
N LEU A 48 -16.91 -6.04 30.05
CA LEU A 48 -16.58 -6.31 28.67
C LEU A 48 -15.07 -6.25 28.60
N ASP A 49 -14.48 -7.44 28.63
CA ASP A 49 -13.09 -7.73 28.28
C ASP A 49 -12.76 -6.98 26.98
N VAL A 50 -12.16 -5.79 27.13
CA VAL A 50 -11.70 -4.97 26.01
C VAL A 50 -10.45 -5.65 25.49
N THR A 51 -10.67 -6.70 24.69
CA THR A 51 -9.69 -7.16 23.73
C THR A 51 -9.25 -5.93 22.93
N SER A 52 -8.01 -5.52 23.16
CA SER A 52 -7.31 -4.55 22.33
C SER A 52 -7.43 -5.02 20.89
N ASP A 53 -8.13 -4.27 20.03
CA ASP A 53 -8.21 -4.56 18.59
C ASP A 53 -6.79 -4.72 18.05
N PRO A 54 -6.33 -5.93 17.71
CA PRO A 54 -4.95 -6.18 17.33
C PRO A 54 -4.57 -5.51 16.00
N VAL A 55 -5.54 -4.92 15.30
CA VAL A 55 -5.40 -4.28 13.99
C VAL A 55 -4.87 -2.85 14.09
N LEU A 56 -5.13 -2.12 15.19
CA LEU A 56 -4.78 -0.69 15.30
C LEU A 56 -3.36 -0.41 15.80
N ASP A 57 -2.71 -1.38 16.43
CA ASP A 57 -1.30 -1.30 16.83
C ASP A 57 -0.33 -1.66 15.69
N GLN A 58 -0.86 -2.04 14.52
CA GLN A 58 -0.07 -2.45 13.35
C GLN A 58 0.08 -1.35 12.29
N VAL A 59 -0.47 -0.14 12.51
CA VAL A 59 -0.29 0.96 11.54
C VAL A 59 1.19 1.35 11.53
N PRO A 60 1.90 1.27 10.39
CA PRO A 60 3.32 1.59 10.32
C PRO A 60 3.60 2.99 10.87
N LYS A 61 4.68 3.12 11.67
CA LYS A 61 5.07 4.41 12.25
C LYS A 61 5.38 5.45 11.17
N ASP A 62 6.01 5.00 10.09
CA ASP A 62 6.32 5.78 8.89
C ASP A 62 5.86 5.02 7.65
N LEU A 63 5.13 5.72 6.79
CA LEU A 63 4.73 5.22 5.47
C LEU A 63 5.76 5.71 4.46
N LEU A 64 6.54 4.78 3.90
CA LEU A 64 7.54 5.06 2.87
C LEU A 64 6.93 4.86 1.48
N ILE A 65 7.11 5.84 0.61
CA ILE A 65 6.50 5.89 -0.72
C ILE A 65 7.60 6.05 -1.77
N ALA A 66 7.58 5.14 -2.73
CA ALA A 66 8.34 5.20 -3.96
C ALA A 66 7.37 5.18 -5.14
N ALA A 67 7.55 6.09 -6.10
CA ALA A 67 6.68 6.20 -7.27
C ALA A 67 7.49 6.04 -8.56
N ALA A 68 6.87 5.37 -9.54
CA ALA A 68 7.37 5.23 -10.90
C ALA A 68 6.21 5.35 -11.88
N ASP A 69 6.43 6.16 -12.91
CA ASP A 69 5.45 6.45 -13.95
C ASP A 69 6.14 7.15 -15.14
N PRO A 70 6.23 6.50 -16.33
CA PRO A 70 6.87 7.11 -17.49
C PRO A 70 5.96 8.08 -18.26
N TYR A 71 4.66 8.16 -17.93
CA TYR A 71 3.68 8.92 -18.71
C TYR A 71 3.10 10.12 -17.97
N THR A 72 2.86 9.98 -16.66
CA THR A 72 2.17 11.01 -15.84
C THR A 72 2.99 11.53 -14.66
N GLU A 73 4.33 11.43 -14.75
CA GLU A 73 5.28 11.94 -13.73
C GLU A 73 4.97 13.39 -13.31
N ALA A 74 4.84 14.30 -14.28
CA ALA A 74 4.63 15.73 -13.99
C ALA A 74 3.34 15.99 -13.19
N ALA A 75 2.24 15.34 -13.59
CA ALA A 75 0.95 15.47 -12.91
C ALA A 75 0.97 14.83 -11.51
N TYR A 76 1.69 13.72 -11.35
CA TYR A 76 1.94 13.10 -10.06
C TYR A 76 2.68 14.04 -9.10
N VAL A 77 3.78 14.65 -9.57
CA VAL A 77 4.61 15.55 -8.75
C VAL A 77 3.81 16.80 -8.38
N GLU A 78 3.08 17.38 -9.32
CA GLU A 78 2.23 18.55 -9.08
C GLU A 78 1.19 18.30 -7.97
N ARG A 79 0.54 17.13 -7.99
CA ARG A 79 -0.51 16.81 -7.03
C ARG A 79 0.01 16.34 -5.67
N THR A 80 1.06 15.50 -5.66
CA THR A 80 1.52 14.83 -4.44
C THR A 80 2.69 15.53 -3.77
N THR A 81 3.40 16.40 -4.51
CA THR A 81 4.70 16.99 -4.14
C THR A 81 5.83 15.97 -3.92
N LEU A 82 5.58 14.68 -4.18
CA LEU A 82 6.54 13.61 -4.02
C LEU A 82 7.29 13.34 -5.32
N PRO A 83 8.57 12.91 -5.26
CA PRO A 83 9.31 12.49 -6.44
C PRO A 83 8.66 11.27 -7.09
N CYS A 84 8.69 11.24 -8.43
CA CYS A 84 8.27 10.10 -9.24
C CYS A 84 9.37 9.79 -10.23
N ALA A 85 9.78 8.52 -10.32
CA ALA A 85 10.82 8.11 -11.24
C ALA A 85 10.22 7.86 -12.64
N PRO A 86 10.83 8.36 -13.72
CA PRO A 86 10.37 8.12 -15.09
C PRO A 86 10.74 6.72 -15.61
N LEU A 87 10.57 5.68 -14.78
CA LEU A 87 10.92 4.31 -15.13
C LEU A 87 9.82 3.69 -15.99
N SER A 88 10.22 3.10 -17.10
CA SER A 88 9.37 2.28 -17.95
C SER A 88 9.06 0.92 -17.33
N PHE A 89 8.02 0.25 -17.82
CA PHE A 89 7.72 -1.15 -17.44
C PHE A 89 8.89 -2.09 -17.70
N ARG A 90 9.59 -1.87 -18.83
CA ARG A 90 10.76 -2.65 -19.20
C ARG A 90 11.89 -2.50 -18.20
N GLU A 91 12.26 -1.26 -17.82
CA GLU A 91 13.31 -1.04 -16.83
C GLU A 91 12.98 -1.68 -15.48
N ILE A 92 11.72 -1.59 -15.04
CA ILE A 92 11.27 -2.24 -13.80
C ILE A 92 11.35 -3.77 -13.92
N SER A 93 10.99 -4.34 -15.08
CA SER A 93 11.13 -5.77 -15.35
C SER A 93 12.58 -6.26 -15.43
N GLU A 94 13.51 -5.36 -15.78
CA GLU A 94 14.97 -5.60 -15.77
C GLU A 94 15.58 -5.33 -14.38
N GLY A 95 14.75 -4.94 -13.41
CA GLY A 95 15.09 -4.88 -12.01
C GLY A 95 15.22 -3.47 -11.43
N ALA A 96 15.01 -2.42 -12.23
CA ALA A 96 15.08 -1.04 -11.76
C ALA A 96 13.97 -0.74 -10.73
N LEU A 97 14.32 0.06 -9.72
CA LEU A 97 13.39 0.59 -8.72
C LEU A 97 13.64 2.09 -8.52
N PRO A 98 12.62 2.87 -8.09
CA PRO A 98 12.84 4.28 -7.75
C PRO A 98 13.90 4.44 -6.66
N LEU A 99 14.93 5.24 -6.95
CA LEU A 99 16.02 5.51 -5.99
C LEU A 99 15.59 6.44 -4.85
N LYS A 100 14.56 7.25 -5.09
CA LYS A 100 14.04 8.21 -4.11
C LYS A 100 12.83 7.62 -3.41
N VAL A 101 12.96 7.44 -2.11
CA VAL A 101 11.87 7.06 -1.21
C VAL A 101 11.52 8.28 -0.36
N SER A 102 10.24 8.58 -0.25
CA SER A 102 9.73 9.70 0.55
C SER A 102 8.92 9.20 1.72
N SER A 103 9.01 9.87 2.87
CA SER A 103 8.05 9.66 3.93
C SER A 103 6.74 10.36 3.59
N ALA A 104 5.62 9.69 3.84
CA ALA A 104 4.29 10.24 3.56
C ALA A 104 3.98 11.48 4.39
N SER A 105 4.65 11.70 5.53
CA SER A 105 4.53 12.93 6.32
C SER A 105 4.93 14.20 5.55
N SER A 106 5.69 14.08 4.47
CA SER A 106 6.08 15.20 3.60
C SER A 106 4.90 15.76 2.78
N ILE A 107 3.81 15.00 2.59
CA ILE A 107 2.64 15.44 1.81
C ILE A 107 1.93 16.63 2.48
N ASP A 108 1.91 16.70 3.82
CA ASP A 108 1.30 17.79 4.60
C ASP A 108 2.24 19.02 4.78
N GLY A 109 3.31 19.14 3.98
CA GLY A 109 4.29 20.23 4.13
C GLY A 109 5.19 20.10 5.36
N GLY A 110 5.22 18.93 6.00
CA GLY A 110 6.22 18.58 6.99
C GLY A 110 7.61 18.66 6.37
N ARG A 111 8.56 19.30 7.04
CA ARG A 111 9.96 19.40 6.58
C ARG A 111 10.44 17.99 6.24
N ALA A 112 10.80 17.76 4.99
CA ALA A 112 11.46 16.52 4.58
C ALA A 112 12.69 16.35 5.48
N THR A 113 12.69 15.32 6.33
CA THR A 113 13.97 14.81 6.84
C THR A 113 14.61 14.16 5.65
N ASP A 114 15.65 14.80 5.11
CA ASP A 114 16.50 14.19 4.10
C ASP A 114 16.85 12.77 4.56
N PRO A 115 16.79 11.77 3.67
CA PRO A 115 17.24 10.43 4.02
C PRO A 115 18.67 10.55 4.55
N PRO A 116 19.04 9.82 5.62
CA PRO A 116 20.39 9.84 6.14
C PRO A 116 21.37 9.57 4.98
N ALA A 117 22.27 10.54 4.75
CA ALA A 117 23.27 10.47 3.70
C ALA A 117 24.10 9.19 3.88
N GLY A 118 23.85 8.18 3.04
CA GLY A 118 24.52 6.88 3.11
C GLY A 118 23.62 5.66 3.17
N ALA A 119 22.29 5.79 3.16
CA ALA A 119 21.41 4.64 2.91
C ALA A 119 21.57 4.20 1.45
N ASP A 120 22.28 3.10 1.23
CA ASP A 120 22.37 2.43 -0.07
C ASP A 120 20.95 2.01 -0.51
N PRO A 121 20.37 2.62 -1.58
CA PRO A 121 19.02 2.28 -2.05
C PRO A 121 18.91 0.84 -2.55
N SER A 122 20.04 0.16 -2.79
CA SER A 122 20.11 -1.20 -3.29
C SER A 122 20.17 -2.27 -2.18
N ALA A 123 20.26 -1.86 -0.91
CA ALA A 123 20.25 -2.78 0.22
C ALA A 123 18.81 -3.23 0.58
N MET A 124 18.35 -4.29 -0.08
CA MET A 124 17.27 -5.19 0.39
C MET A 124 15.92 -4.53 0.73
N CYS A 125 15.39 -3.65 -0.12
CA CYS A 125 14.07 -3.09 0.13
C CYS A 125 12.98 -4.08 -0.32
N ASN A 126 12.64 -5.03 0.55
CA ASN A 126 11.42 -5.79 0.43
C ASN A 126 10.24 -4.82 0.45
N ILE A 127 9.54 -4.70 -0.67
CA ILE A 127 8.39 -3.81 -0.82
C ILE A 127 7.19 -4.51 -0.17
N ASP A 128 6.54 -3.86 0.80
CA ASP A 128 5.33 -4.45 1.38
C ASP A 128 4.21 -4.52 0.36
N MET A 129 4.05 -3.48 -0.47
CA MET A 129 2.94 -3.38 -1.41
C MET A 129 3.31 -2.58 -2.66
N VAL A 130 3.00 -3.14 -3.82
CA VAL A 130 3.01 -2.44 -5.10
C VAL A 130 1.57 -2.18 -5.53
N VAL A 131 1.23 -0.92 -5.76
CA VAL A 131 -0.03 -0.55 -6.39
C VAL A 131 0.22 -0.17 -7.85
N CYS A 132 -0.49 -0.84 -8.75
CA CYS A 132 -0.54 -0.54 -10.18
C CYS A 132 -1.86 0.15 -10.49
N SER A 133 -1.85 1.48 -10.56
CA SER A 133 -3.04 2.28 -10.82
C SER A 133 -3.17 2.59 -12.31
N PHE A 134 -4.14 1.95 -12.99
CA PHE A 134 -4.38 2.10 -14.43
C PHE A 134 -3.13 1.89 -15.30
N ALA A 135 -2.13 1.16 -14.83
CA ALA A 135 -0.83 1.08 -15.51
C ALA A 135 -0.67 -0.21 -16.33
N LEU A 136 -0.97 -1.38 -15.75
CA LEU A 136 -0.62 -2.65 -16.38
C LEU A 136 -1.40 -2.97 -17.66
N HIS A 137 -2.50 -2.27 -17.94
CA HIS A 137 -3.24 -2.46 -19.18
C HIS A 137 -2.55 -1.86 -20.40
N LEU A 138 -1.54 -1.00 -20.19
CA LEU A 138 -0.72 -0.41 -21.23
C LEU A 138 0.31 -1.42 -21.77
N ILE A 139 0.52 -2.56 -21.10
CA ILE A 139 1.42 -3.61 -21.54
C ILE A 139 0.64 -4.58 -22.42
N GLU A 140 0.87 -4.51 -23.72
CA GLU A 140 0.13 -5.30 -24.71
C GLU A 140 0.66 -6.74 -24.81
N SER A 141 1.97 -6.92 -24.60
CA SER A 141 2.62 -8.22 -24.71
C SER A 141 2.50 -9.02 -23.42
N SER A 142 1.97 -10.24 -23.51
CA SER A 142 1.90 -11.14 -22.36
C SER A 142 3.26 -11.54 -21.80
N SER A 143 4.31 -11.55 -22.63
CA SER A 143 5.67 -11.88 -22.17
C SER A 143 6.31 -10.73 -21.39
N GLU A 144 6.08 -9.49 -21.81
CA GLU A 144 6.54 -8.30 -21.09
C GLU A 144 5.80 -8.16 -19.76
N LEU A 145 4.48 -8.37 -19.78
CA LEU A 145 3.67 -8.38 -18.57
C LEU A 145 4.14 -9.49 -17.60
N PHE A 146 4.42 -10.69 -18.11
CA PHE A 146 4.99 -11.77 -17.30
C PHE A 146 6.32 -11.37 -16.68
N ALA A 147 7.25 -10.83 -17.46
CA ALA A 147 8.57 -10.42 -16.97
C ALA A 147 8.45 -9.38 -15.86
N LEU A 148 7.61 -8.36 -16.05
CA LEU A 148 7.34 -7.35 -15.04
C LEU A 148 6.74 -7.95 -13.76
N LEU A 149 5.69 -8.76 -13.89
CA LEU A 149 5.00 -9.34 -12.74
C LEU A 149 5.88 -10.31 -11.97
N TRP A 150 6.69 -11.11 -12.67
CA TRP A 150 7.65 -12.00 -12.05
C TRP A 150 8.68 -11.19 -11.26
N GLU A 151 9.28 -10.17 -11.85
CA GLU A 151 10.27 -9.33 -11.18
C GLU A 151 9.69 -8.59 -9.97
N LEU A 152 8.44 -8.12 -10.05
CA LEU A 152 7.77 -7.53 -8.89
C LEU A 152 7.50 -8.57 -7.80
N SER A 153 7.21 -9.82 -8.15
CA SER A 153 6.91 -10.86 -7.17
C SER A 153 8.12 -11.20 -6.30
N THR A 154 9.34 -11.07 -6.81
CA THR A 154 10.57 -11.32 -6.04
C THR A 154 10.93 -10.18 -5.08
N LYS A 155 10.27 -9.02 -5.24
CA LYS A 155 10.54 -7.80 -4.48
C LYS A 155 9.40 -7.37 -3.58
N ALA A 156 8.16 -7.74 -3.91
CA ALA A 156 6.97 -7.21 -3.26
C ALA A 156 6.08 -8.30 -2.65
N ARG A 157 5.57 -8.08 -1.43
CA ARG A 157 4.66 -9.03 -0.75
C ARG A 157 3.25 -8.98 -1.32
N TRP A 158 2.76 -7.77 -1.60
CA TRP A 158 1.41 -7.54 -2.11
C TRP A 158 1.44 -6.79 -3.44
N LEU A 159 0.54 -7.17 -4.33
CA LEU A 159 0.26 -6.48 -5.58
C LEU A 159 -1.21 -6.10 -5.61
N ILE A 160 -1.49 -4.82 -5.81
CA ILE A 160 -2.83 -4.29 -6.04
C ILE A 160 -2.90 -3.78 -7.47
N VAL A 161 -3.88 -4.26 -8.23
CA VAL A 161 -4.14 -3.81 -9.60
C VAL A 161 -5.47 -3.08 -9.64
N LEU A 162 -5.40 -1.78 -9.93
CA LEU A 162 -6.58 -0.97 -10.26
C LEU A 162 -6.64 -0.81 -11.78
N ALA A 163 -7.71 -1.27 -12.40
CA ALA A 163 -7.85 -1.27 -13.85
C ALA A 163 -9.24 -0.79 -14.29
N PRO A 164 -9.36 -0.15 -15.47
CA PRO A 164 -10.66 0.30 -15.98
C PRO A 164 -11.51 -0.84 -16.54
N HIS A 165 -10.94 -2.05 -16.59
CA HIS A 165 -11.52 -3.24 -17.18
C HIS A 165 -10.78 -4.49 -16.65
N LYS A 166 -11.26 -5.67 -17.02
CA LYS A 166 -10.70 -6.97 -16.58
C LYS A 166 -9.26 -7.26 -17.03
N LYS A 167 -8.72 -6.54 -18.01
CA LYS A 167 -7.31 -6.67 -18.42
C LYS A 167 -6.37 -5.84 -17.54
N PRO A 168 -5.12 -6.27 -17.33
CA PRO A 168 -4.55 -7.53 -17.80
C PRO A 168 -5.04 -8.75 -17.00
N GLU A 169 -4.95 -9.93 -17.60
CA GLU A 169 -5.20 -11.21 -16.91
C GLU A 169 -3.87 -11.76 -16.39
N ILE A 170 -3.79 -12.00 -15.08
CA ILE A 170 -2.62 -12.61 -14.44
C ILE A 170 -2.89 -14.11 -14.34
N LYS A 171 -1.95 -14.92 -14.84
CA LYS A 171 -2.09 -16.39 -14.90
C LYS A 171 -1.42 -17.06 -13.69
N ASP A 172 -1.84 -18.29 -13.43
CA ASP A 172 -1.14 -19.15 -12.48
C ASP A 172 0.33 -19.32 -12.86
N GLY A 173 1.20 -19.36 -11.85
CA GLY A 173 2.65 -19.48 -12.03
C GLY A 173 3.37 -18.17 -12.36
N TRP A 174 2.69 -17.02 -12.37
CA TRP A 174 3.31 -15.70 -12.63
C TRP A 174 3.87 -15.01 -11.38
N GLY A 175 4.08 -15.76 -10.30
CA GLY A 175 4.61 -15.25 -9.03
C GLY A 175 3.55 -14.73 -8.05
N TRP A 176 2.27 -14.83 -8.39
CA TRP A 176 1.16 -14.24 -7.63
C TRP A 176 0.03 -15.23 -7.39
N VAL A 177 -0.56 -15.22 -6.20
CA VAL A 177 -1.84 -15.86 -5.89
C VAL A 177 -2.91 -14.80 -5.66
N LYS A 178 -4.13 -15.05 -6.13
CA LYS A 178 -5.24 -14.11 -5.97
C LYS A 178 -5.74 -14.15 -4.53
N TRP A 179 -6.04 -12.98 -3.97
CA TRP A 179 -6.50 -12.83 -2.60
C TRP A 179 -7.91 -12.24 -2.56
N ASP A 180 -8.80 -12.91 -1.82
CA ASP A 180 -10.15 -12.40 -1.55
C ASP A 180 -10.12 -11.51 -0.30
N CYS A 181 -10.40 -10.22 -0.49
CA CYS A 181 -10.42 -9.25 0.60
C CYS A 181 -11.61 -9.42 1.56
N GLN A 182 -12.70 -10.07 1.13
CA GLN A 182 -13.88 -10.28 1.96
C GLN A 182 -13.71 -11.45 2.91
N SER A 183 -13.21 -12.59 2.42
CA SER A 183 -12.94 -13.78 3.23
C SER A 183 -11.53 -13.76 3.86
N TRP A 184 -10.68 -12.83 3.42
CA TRP A 184 -9.27 -12.74 3.80
C TRP A 184 -8.51 -14.06 3.58
N SER A 185 -8.69 -14.66 2.40
CA SER A 185 -8.10 -15.94 2.04
C SER A 185 -7.61 -16.00 0.60
N GLU A 186 -6.72 -16.95 0.31
CA GLU A 186 -6.35 -17.28 -1.07
C GLU A 186 -7.56 -17.80 -1.84
N CYS A 187 -7.65 -17.42 -3.11
CA CYS A 187 -8.67 -17.87 -4.04
C CYS A 187 -8.06 -18.19 -5.41
N ARG A 188 -8.81 -18.88 -6.26
CA ARG A 188 -8.32 -19.24 -7.60
C ARG A 188 -8.25 -18.01 -8.49
N MET A 189 -7.32 -18.01 -9.44
CA MET A 189 -7.21 -16.92 -10.43
C MET A 189 -8.51 -16.70 -11.22
N SER A 190 -9.27 -17.77 -11.46
CA SER A 190 -10.55 -17.75 -12.16
C SER A 190 -11.74 -17.27 -11.32
N ASP A 191 -11.59 -17.16 -10.00
CA ASP A 191 -12.68 -16.74 -9.10
C ASP A 191 -12.97 -15.24 -9.28
N ARG A 192 -14.24 -14.84 -9.10
CA ARG A 192 -14.66 -13.44 -9.21
C ARG A 192 -14.46 -12.63 -7.92
N SER A 193 -13.34 -12.83 -7.24
CA SER A 193 -12.89 -12.04 -6.07
C SER A 193 -12.28 -10.70 -6.49
N GLU A 194 -13.01 -9.91 -7.28
CA GLU A 194 -12.64 -8.52 -7.59
C GLU A 194 -13.65 -7.56 -6.98
N ASP A 195 -13.16 -6.49 -6.38
CA ASP A 195 -14.01 -5.40 -5.91
C ASP A 195 -14.19 -4.38 -7.05
N ILE A 196 -15.43 -3.95 -7.29
CA ILE A 196 -15.76 -3.04 -8.38
C ILE A 196 -16.41 -1.81 -7.79
N GLN A 197 -15.71 -0.69 -7.90
CA GLN A 197 -16.21 0.62 -7.50
C GLN A 197 -16.11 1.58 -8.68
N ASP A 198 -17.22 2.23 -9.05
CA ASP A 198 -17.25 3.22 -10.13
C ASP A 198 -16.61 2.76 -11.45
N ARG A 199 -16.83 1.47 -11.80
CA ARG A 199 -16.24 0.79 -12.98
C ARG A 199 -14.74 0.53 -12.91
N VAL A 200 -14.11 0.77 -11.76
CA VAL A 200 -12.72 0.43 -11.48
C VAL A 200 -12.68 -0.96 -10.85
N HIS A 201 -11.93 -1.85 -11.47
CA HIS A 201 -11.66 -3.18 -10.97
C HIS A 201 -10.46 -3.14 -10.03
N CYS A 202 -10.67 -3.46 -8.76
CA CYS A 202 -9.63 -3.68 -7.77
C CYS A 202 -9.39 -5.18 -7.59
N ARG A 203 -8.14 -5.60 -7.82
CA ARG A 203 -7.71 -6.99 -7.67
C ARG A 203 -6.47 -7.04 -6.80
N VAL A 204 -6.49 -7.90 -5.79
CA VAL A 204 -5.42 -8.04 -4.80
C VAL A 204 -4.75 -9.39 -4.96
N TYR A 205 -3.43 -9.37 -4.92
CA TYR A 205 -2.59 -10.55 -5.09
C TYR A 205 -1.50 -10.57 -4.03
N ARG A 206 -1.15 -11.78 -3.59
CA ARG A 206 -0.04 -12.04 -2.68
C ARG A 206 1.08 -12.73 -3.45
N SER A 207 2.32 -12.32 -3.21
CA SER A 207 3.47 -12.96 -3.84
C SER A 207 3.69 -14.37 -3.28
N VAL A 208 4.09 -15.28 -4.17
CA VAL A 208 4.56 -16.63 -3.81
C VAL A 208 6.07 -16.69 -3.55
N ASN A 209 6.80 -15.67 -4.03
CA ASN A 209 8.26 -15.60 -3.97
C ASN A 209 8.75 -14.86 -2.71
N MET A 210 7.83 -14.25 -1.95
CA MET A 210 8.11 -13.55 -0.69
C MET A 210 7.59 -14.37 0.49
N VAL A 211 8.50 -14.86 1.34
CA VAL A 211 8.13 -15.53 2.59
C VAL A 211 7.66 -14.47 3.59
N SER A 212 6.56 -14.73 4.30
CA SER A 212 6.21 -13.89 5.45
C SER A 212 7.18 -14.22 6.59
N THR A 213 8.17 -13.35 6.79
CA THR A 213 8.95 -13.29 8.02
C THR A 213 8.08 -12.92 9.20
#